data_AF-A0A7G7MEU0-F1
#
_entry.id   AF-A0A7G7MEU0-F1
#
_cell.length_a   1.000
_cell.length_b   1.000
_cell.length_c   1.000
_cell.angle_alpha   90.00
_cell.angle_beta   90.00
_cell.angle_gamma   90.00
#
_symmetry.space_group_name_H-M   'P 1'
#
loop_
_entity.id
_entity.type
_entity.pdbx_description
1 polymer ?
#
loop_
_entity_poly.entity_id
_entity_poly.type
_entity_poly.pdbx_seq_one_letter_code
_entity_poly.pdbx_strand_id
1 'polypeptide(L)'
;MTPISYFAPAPDLDAFLALFTEDAVVADEDREHRGTDAIRAWRAAVPPVTHAVRSAVAVAEVAGEFPGSPVTLEFRFDYAVDGRISGLRIAPPR
;
A
#
# COMPACT_ATOMS: atom_id res chain seq x y z
N MET A 1 -1.66 14.61 3.66
CA MET A 1 -1.17 13.23 3.53
C MET A 1 -1.38 12.81 2.08
N THR A 2 -0.35 12.88 1.26
CA THR A 2 -0.42 12.51 -0.17
C THR A 2 -0.70 11.01 -0.24
N PRO A 3 -1.64 10.52 -1.08
CA PRO A 3 -1.81 9.09 -1.26
C PRO A 3 -0.49 8.49 -1.74
N ILE A 4 0.06 7.56 -0.95
CA ILE A 4 1.28 6.83 -1.27
C ILE A 4 0.92 5.86 -2.40
N SER A 5 1.15 6.27 -3.64
CA SER A 5 0.90 5.39 -4.78
C SER A 5 2.12 4.51 -5.03
N TYR A 6 2.20 3.39 -4.31
CA TYR A 6 3.16 2.29 -4.56
C TYR A 6 3.13 1.82 -6.02
N PHE A 7 1.97 1.92 -6.67
CA PHE A 7 1.72 1.45 -8.03
C PHE A 7 2.03 2.47 -9.13
N ALA A 8 2.39 3.71 -8.77
CA ALA A 8 2.90 4.63 -9.77
C ALA A 8 4.22 4.04 -10.32
N PRO A 9 4.45 4.06 -11.64
CA PRO A 9 5.79 3.87 -12.16
C PRO A 9 6.64 5.01 -11.56
N ALA A 10 7.39 4.71 -10.51
CA ALA A 10 8.34 5.65 -9.95
C ALA A 10 9.55 5.65 -10.89
N PRO A 11 9.78 6.71 -11.69
CA PRO A 11 11.05 6.85 -12.40
C PRO A 11 12.21 7.05 -11.41
N ASP A 12 11.89 7.37 -10.16
CA ASP A 12 12.82 7.63 -9.06
C ASP A 12 12.76 6.51 -8.02
N LEU A 13 13.78 5.66 -8.03
CA LEU A 13 13.93 4.54 -7.10
C LEU A 13 14.17 5.02 -5.66
N ASP A 14 14.81 6.17 -5.46
CA ASP A 14 15.09 6.68 -4.12
C ASP A 14 13.81 7.27 -3.49
N ALA A 15 12.99 7.98 -4.28
CA ALA A 15 11.66 8.41 -3.82
C ALA A 15 10.74 7.23 -3.49
N PHE A 16 10.83 6.12 -4.24
CA PHE A 16 10.11 4.88 -3.93
C PHE A 16 10.59 4.26 -2.62
N LEU A 17 11.91 4.15 -2.41
CA LEU A 17 12.49 3.54 -1.21
C LEU A 17 12.25 4.39 0.04
N ALA A 18 12.13 5.71 -0.08
CA ALA A 18 11.78 6.60 1.02
C ALA A 18 10.38 6.35 1.60
N LEU A 19 9.55 5.53 0.94
CA LEU A 19 8.23 5.11 1.44
C LEU A 19 8.32 3.96 2.46
N PHE A 20 9.46 3.26 2.51
CA PHE A 20 9.65 2.07 3.33
C PHE A 20 10.45 2.40 4.60
N THR A 21 10.10 1.76 5.72
CA THR A 21 10.97 1.74 6.90
C THR A 21 12.22 0.90 6.62
N GLU A 22 13.26 1.10 7.43
CA GLU A 22 14.53 0.38 7.29
C GLU A 22 14.36 -1.14 7.33
N ASP A 23 13.37 -1.63 8.08
CA ASP A 23 13.08 -3.04 8.31
C ASP A 23 11.88 -3.58 7.51
N ALA A 24 11.36 -2.80 6.55
CA ALA A 24 10.17 -3.15 5.78
C ALA A 24 10.32 -4.47 5.03
N VAL A 25 9.20 -5.14 4.77
CA VAL A 25 9.15 -6.40 4.03
C VAL A 25 8.27 -6.21 2.79
N VAL A 26 8.80 -6.57 1.63
CA VAL A 26 8.02 -6.77 0.40
C VAL A 26 7.96 -8.27 0.12
N ALA A 27 6.75 -8.82 0.06
CA ALA A 27 6.52 -10.20 -0.37
C ALA A 27 6.11 -10.22 -1.83
N ASP A 28 6.85 -10.93 -2.68
CA ASP A 28 6.61 -11.07 -4.11
C ASP A 28 7.10 -12.45 -4.59
N GLU A 29 6.34 -13.10 -5.48
CA GLU A 29 6.65 -14.45 -6.00
C GLU A 29 7.13 -15.46 -4.94
N ASP A 30 6.40 -15.60 -3.82
CA ASP A 30 6.73 -16.47 -2.67
C ASP A 30 8.08 -16.17 -1.99
N ARG A 31 8.65 -14.98 -2.21
CA ARG A 31 9.88 -14.51 -1.58
C ARG A 31 9.62 -13.25 -0.76
N GLU A 32 10.34 -13.13 0.34
CA GLU A 32 10.36 -11.92 1.15
C GLU A 32 11.66 -11.14 0.93
N HIS A 33 11.52 -9.86 0.63
CA HIS A 33 12.60 -8.90 0.51
C HIS A 33 12.57 -7.99 1.74
N ARG A 34 13.45 -8.27 2.70
CA ARG A 34 13.49 -7.57 3.98
C ARG A 34 14.58 -6.50 4.01
N GLY A 35 14.18 -5.29 4.35
CA GLY A 35 15.01 -4.10 4.43
C GLY A 35 15.19 -3.38 3.09
N THR A 36 15.47 -2.09 3.17
CA THR A 36 15.53 -1.18 2.01
C THR A 36 16.53 -1.62 0.95
N ASP A 37 17.65 -2.23 1.33
CA ASP A 37 18.64 -2.77 0.40
C ASP A 37 18.10 -3.96 -0.40
N ALA A 38 17.41 -4.90 0.26
CA ALA A 38 16.79 -6.04 -0.42
C ALA A 38 15.63 -5.59 -1.33
N ILE A 39 14.83 -4.62 -0.87
CA ILE A 39 13.75 -4.03 -1.65
C ILE A 39 14.30 -3.27 -2.86
N ARG A 40 15.43 -2.56 -2.72
CA ARG A 40 16.11 -1.90 -3.83
C ARG A 40 16.53 -2.91 -4.90
N ALA A 41 17.19 -3.99 -4.47
CA ALA A 41 17.65 -5.04 -5.38
C ALA A 41 16.47 -5.72 -6.11
N TRP A 42 15.39 -6.01 -5.38
CA TRP A 42 14.15 -6.54 -5.97
C TRP A 42 13.57 -5.57 -7.00
N ARG A 43 13.33 -4.32 -6.63
CA ARG A 43 12.68 -3.34 -7.51
C ARG A 43 13.50 -3.05 -8.77
N ALA A 44 14.83 -3.08 -8.69
CA ALA A 44 15.71 -2.90 -9.85
C ALA A 44 15.65 -4.09 -10.85
N ALA A 45 15.27 -5.28 -10.39
CA ALA A 45 15.13 -6.46 -11.24
C ALA A 45 13.74 -6.56 -11.89
N VAL A 46 12.72 -5.88 -11.34
CA VAL A 46 11.36 -5.88 -11.88
C VAL A 46 11.29 -5.02 -13.15
N PRO A 47 10.83 -5.57 -14.29
CA PRO A 47 10.69 -4.81 -15.53
C PRO A 47 9.60 -3.73 -15.39
N PRO A 48 9.68 -2.63 -16.18
CA PRO A 48 8.65 -1.61 -16.18
C PRO A 48 7.33 -2.20 -16.69
N VAL A 49 6.32 -2.25 -15.81
CA VAL A 49 4.97 -2.72 -16.13
C VAL A 49 3.92 -1.73 -15.64
N THR A 50 2.77 -1.70 -16.32
CA THR A 50 1.61 -0.91 -15.89
C THR A 50 0.74 -1.75 -14.97
N HIS A 51 0.45 -1.22 -13.79
CA HIS A 51 -0.44 -1.86 -12.82
C HIS A 51 -1.84 -1.26 -12.92
N ALA A 52 -2.86 -2.10 -12.95
CA ALA A 52 -4.26 -1.69 -12.78
C ALA A 52 -4.75 -2.19 -11.43
N VAL A 53 -4.80 -1.30 -10.43
CA VAL A 53 -5.28 -1.64 -9.09
C VAL A 53 -6.77 -1.96 -9.16
N ARG A 54 -7.16 -3.17 -8.74
CA ARG A 54 -8.56 -3.61 -8.70
C ARG A 54 -9.17 -3.50 -7.31
N SER A 55 -8.35 -3.66 -6.27
CA SER A 55 -8.76 -3.54 -4.89
C SER A 55 -7.58 -3.14 -4.02
N ALA A 56 -7.86 -2.48 -2.90
CA ALA A 56 -6.88 -2.21 -1.85
C ALA A 56 -7.52 -2.43 -0.47
N VAL A 57 -6.72 -2.86 0.50
CA VAL A 57 -7.13 -2.95 1.90
C VAL A 57 -6.16 -2.12 2.71
N ALA A 58 -6.69 -1.24 3.57
CA ALA A 58 -5.92 -0.45 4.51
C ALA A 58 -6.47 -0.66 5.92
N VAL A 59 -5.60 -0.92 6.89
CA VAL A 59 -5.96 -0.94 8.31
C VAL A 59 -5.46 0.35 8.92
N ALA A 60 -6.34 1.08 9.60
CA ALA A 60 -6.03 2.38 10.18
C ALA A 60 -6.60 2.51 11.59
N GLU A 61 -5.85 3.18 12.46
CA GLU A 61 -6.38 3.70 13.71
C GLU A 61 -7.15 4.99 13.43
N VAL A 62 -8.41 5.05 13.87
CA VAL A 62 -9.29 6.19 13.72
C VAL A 62 -9.58 6.77 15.09
N ALA A 63 -9.13 8.00 15.32
CA ALA A 63 -9.32 8.74 16.56
C ALA A 63 -10.16 10.01 16.32
N GLY A 64 -11.07 10.30 17.25
CA GLY A 64 -11.90 11.51 17.26
C GLY A 64 -12.83 11.61 18.48
N GLU A 65 -13.72 12.59 18.46
CA GLU A 65 -14.71 12.85 19.52
C GLU A 65 -15.93 11.92 19.37
N PHE A 66 -15.76 10.64 19.68
CA PHE A 66 -16.84 9.66 19.76
C PHE A 66 -16.54 8.60 20.84
N PRO A 67 -17.57 8.02 21.50
CA PRO A 67 -17.36 6.95 22.47
C PRO A 67 -16.65 5.73 21.86
N GLY A 68 -15.58 5.26 22.50
CA GLY A 68 -14.78 4.13 22.02
C GLY A 68 -13.66 4.49 21.05
N SER A 69 -13.36 5.77 20.87
CA SER A 69 -12.15 6.24 20.19
C SER A 69 -10.89 6.05 21.08
N PRO A 70 -9.73 5.67 20.51
CA PRO A 70 -9.52 5.31 19.10
C PRO A 70 -10.02 3.88 18.79
N VAL A 71 -10.37 3.66 17.53
CA VAL A 71 -10.77 2.33 17.02
C VAL A 71 -9.91 1.94 15.81
N THR A 72 -9.52 0.67 15.72
CA THR A 72 -8.90 0.12 14.51
C THR A 72 -9.98 -0.30 13.52
N LEU A 73 -9.89 0.19 12.28
CA LEU A 73 -10.80 -0.14 11.19
C LEU A 73 -10.04 -0.60 9.95
N GLU A 74 -10.60 -1.60 9.27
CA GLU A 74 -10.22 -2.04 7.94
C GLU A 74 -11.09 -1.31 6.89
N PHE A 75 -10.43 -0.67 5.94
CA PHE A 75 -11.00 -0.03 4.77
C PHE A 75 -10.68 -0.89 3.55
N ARG A 76 -11.70 -1.50 2.96
CA ARG A 76 -11.58 -2.25 1.70
C ARG A 76 -12.17 -1.44 0.55
N PHE A 77 -11.30 -1.09 -0.39
CA PHE A 77 -11.64 -0.36 -1.61
C PHE A 77 -11.71 -1.32 -2.79
N ASP A 78 -12.76 -1.19 -3.61
CA ASP A 78 -12.86 -1.80 -4.92
C ASP A 78 -12.82 -0.70 -6.00
N TYR A 79 -12.08 -0.91 -7.08
CA TYR A 79 -11.85 0.08 -8.14
C TYR A 79 -12.42 -0.36 -9.48
N ALA A 80 -13.07 0.57 -10.18
CA ALA A 80 -13.50 0.42 -11.57
C ALA A 80 -12.32 0.45 -12.56
N VAL A 81 -12.60 0.14 -13.83
CA VAL A 81 -11.57 0.12 -14.90
C VAL A 81 -10.93 1.49 -15.11
N ASP A 82 -11.65 2.57 -14.85
CA ASP A 82 -11.15 3.94 -14.95
C ASP A 82 -10.42 4.43 -13.68
N GLY A 83 -10.18 3.54 -12.71
CA GLY A 83 -9.46 3.85 -11.48
C GLY A 83 -10.29 4.56 -10.41
N ARG A 84 -11.58 4.83 -10.64
CA ARG A 84 -12.47 5.37 -9.61
C ARG A 84 -12.91 4.29 -8.63
N ILE A 85 -13.15 4.68 -7.38
CA ILE A 85 -13.68 3.77 -6.36
C ILE A 85 -15.11 3.39 -6.74
N SER A 86 -15.35 2.10 -6.94
CA SER A 86 -16.70 1.54 -7.17
C SER A 86 -17.34 1.01 -5.89
N GLY A 87 -16.54 0.75 -4.85
CA GLY A 87 -17.04 0.25 -3.56
C GLY A 87 -16.07 0.57 -2.42
N LEU A 88 -16.65 0.83 -1.24
CA LEU A 88 -15.92 1.00 0.02
C LEU A 88 -16.65 0.23 1.12
N ARG A 89 -15.94 -0.66 1.80
CA ARG A 89 -16.40 -1.30 3.03
C ARG A 89 -15.50 -0.87 4.18
N ILE A 90 -16.13 -0.49 5.29
CA ILE A 90 -15.45 -0.11 6.54
C ILE A 90 -16.01 -1.01 7.63
N ALA A 91 -15.12 -1.73 8.33
CA ALA A 91 -15.47 -2.62 9.43
C ALA A 91 -14.26 -2.79 10.36
N PRO A 92 -14.43 -3.33 11.58
CA PRO A 92 -13.30 -3.82 12.35
C PRO A 92 -12.50 -4.86 11.53
N PRO A 93 -11.17 -4.97 11.73
CA PRO A 93 -10.36 -6.03 11.12
C PRO A 93 -10.92 -7.41 11.46
N ARG A 94 -10.77 -8.36 10.54
CA ARG A 94 -11.11 -9.77 10.78
C ARG A 94 -10.03 -10.51 11.57
#